data_AF-A0A9Q3GYK1-F1
#
_entry.id   AF-A0A9Q3GYK1-F1
#
_cell.length_a   1.000
_cell.length_b   1.000
_cell.length_c   1.000
_cell.angle_alpha   90.00
_cell.angle_beta   90.00
_cell.angle_gamma   90.00
#
_symmetry.space_group_name_H-M   'P 1'
#
loop_
_entity.id
_entity.type
_entity.pdbx_description
1 polymer ?
#
loop_
_entity_poly.entity_id
_entity_poly.type
_entity_poly.pdbx_seq_one_letter_code
_entity_poly.pdbx_strand_id
1 'polypeptide(L)'
;MSSITSLDFAHSFIKNIFSKQGLPSSIGSDAGSLFVSSFWTNLVQQLNISRDLSTASHPETDGQAERVKQILEKYILMYVTYHQDYWNTCLPLAEFPYNNSHHSSTKQSLFFTVYGRDPQFYSVQITQDTPSGKLSKKIQSVQQDVKRVFEVAINRFKRFADKSRASPPVFNPGDMIWSSSESIKSTRPTKKPF
;
A
#
# COMPACT_ATOMS: atom_id res chain seq x y z
N MET A 1 12.53 21.45 6.16
CA MET A 1 12.31 20.02 6.45
C MET A 1 13.37 19.61 7.46
N SER A 2 12.98 19.28 8.69
CA SER A 2 13.92 18.83 9.72
C SER A 2 14.41 17.43 9.36
N SER A 3 15.72 17.25 9.21
CA SER A 3 16.33 15.94 8.94
C SER A 3 15.99 14.99 10.09
N ILE A 4 15.35 13.85 9.78
CA ILE A 4 15.10 12.80 10.76
C ILE A 4 16.43 12.17 11.17
N THR A 5 16.64 12.03 12.47
CA THR A 5 17.82 11.35 13.03
C THR A 5 17.59 9.84 13.03
N SER A 6 18.65 9.05 13.02
CA SER A 6 18.57 7.59 13.19
C SER A 6 17.87 7.16 14.49
N LEU A 7 18.00 7.97 15.55
CA LEU A 7 17.33 7.77 16.83
C LEU A 7 15.80 8.00 16.73
N ASP A 8 15.39 9.10 16.08
CA ASP A 8 13.96 9.38 15.83
C ASP A 8 13.32 8.26 14.99
N PHE A 9 14.09 7.75 14.01
CA PHE A 9 13.68 6.62 13.20
C PHE A 9 13.45 5.34 14.04
N ALA A 10 14.39 4.99 14.93
CA ALA A 10 14.21 3.84 15.82
C ALA A 10 13.03 4.02 16.79
N HIS A 11 12.82 5.22 17.34
CA HIS A 11 11.63 5.50 18.14
C HIS A 11 10.34 5.30 17.34
N SER A 12 10.31 5.77 16.09
CA SER A 12 9.17 5.54 15.19
C SER A 12 8.96 4.06 14.91
N PHE A 13 10.02 3.29 14.66
CA PHE A 13 9.96 1.84 14.46
C PHE A 13 9.36 1.13 15.68
N ILE A 14 9.86 1.43 16.88
CA ILE A 14 9.36 0.83 18.13
C ILE A 14 7.89 1.16 18.34
N LYS A 15 7.53 2.46 18.19
CA LYS A 15 6.17 2.93 18.42
C LYS A 15 5.18 2.38 17.41
N ASN A 16 5.54 2.34 16.13
CA ASN A 16 4.57 2.10 15.07
C ASN A 16 4.57 0.67 14.54
N ILE A 17 5.70 -0.05 14.64
CA ILE A 17 5.84 -1.42 14.15
C ILE A 17 5.89 -2.38 15.33
N PHE A 18 6.92 -2.28 16.19
CA PHE A 18 7.11 -3.25 17.26
C PHE A 18 5.92 -3.31 18.22
N SER A 19 5.42 -2.16 18.69
CA SER A 19 4.30 -2.14 19.64
C SER A 19 3.00 -2.72 19.08
N LYS A 20 2.80 -2.68 17.75
CA LYS A 20 1.56 -3.08 17.09
C LYS A 20 1.61 -4.51 16.55
N GLN A 21 2.75 -4.91 16.00
CA GLN A 21 2.90 -6.17 15.27
C GLN A 21 3.91 -7.13 15.90
N GLY A 22 4.68 -6.68 16.89
CA GLY A 22 5.81 -7.45 17.43
C GLY A 22 7.09 -7.26 16.61
N LEU A 23 8.14 -7.98 17.01
CA LEU A 23 9.43 -7.94 16.33
C LEU A 23 9.36 -8.80 15.06
N PRO A 24 9.62 -8.24 13.87
CA PRO A 24 9.69 -9.03 12.66
C PRO A 24 10.96 -9.91 12.65
N SER A 25 10.89 -11.07 12.02
CA SER A 25 12.07 -11.94 11.82
C SER A 25 13.03 -11.39 10.76
N SER A 26 12.51 -10.66 9.78
CA SER A 26 13.30 -10.00 8.75
C SER A 26 12.68 -8.68 8.30
N ILE A 27 13.52 -7.75 7.85
CA ILE A 27 13.13 -6.45 7.29
C ILE A 27 13.79 -6.29 5.93
N GLY A 28 12.95 -6.16 4.89
CA GLY A 28 13.36 -5.69 3.58
C GLY A 28 13.32 -4.17 3.50
N SER A 29 14.38 -3.52 3.06
CA SER A 29 14.41 -2.07 2.87
C SER A 29 15.28 -1.64 1.69
N ASP A 30 15.05 -0.43 1.17
CA ASP A 30 15.97 0.18 0.21
C ASP A 30 17.34 0.53 0.84
N ALA A 31 18.30 0.89 -0.01
CA ALA A 31 19.62 1.34 0.41
C ALA A 31 19.64 2.78 0.96
N GLY A 32 18.53 3.28 1.50
CA GLY A 32 18.42 4.61 2.09
C GLY A 32 19.37 4.81 3.27
N SER A 33 19.85 6.05 3.45
CA SER A 33 20.90 6.38 4.44
C SER A 33 20.55 5.99 5.87
N LEU A 34 19.27 6.03 6.26
CA LEU A 34 18.80 5.61 7.58
C LEU A 34 18.87 4.07 7.75
N PHE A 35 18.48 3.31 6.72
CA PHE A 35 18.45 1.84 6.72
C PHE A 35 19.85 1.21 6.56
N VAL A 36 20.83 1.97 6.09
CA VAL A 36 22.24 1.58 6.00
C VAL A 36 23.07 2.17 7.15
N SER A 37 22.48 3.02 7.99
CA SER A 37 23.21 3.64 9.11
C SER A 37 23.77 2.57 10.06
N SER A 38 24.96 2.86 10.63
CA SER A 38 25.59 1.98 11.62
C SER A 38 24.70 1.78 12.83
N PHE A 39 24.00 2.83 13.27
CA PHE A 39 23.04 2.76 14.36
C PHE A 39 21.92 1.76 14.07
N TRP A 40 21.24 1.89 12.92
CA TRP A 40 20.16 0.98 12.55
C TRP A 40 20.66 -0.46 12.40
N THR A 41 21.83 -0.64 11.77
CA THR A 41 22.46 -1.96 11.59
C THR A 41 22.73 -2.64 12.92
N ASN A 42 23.33 -1.93 13.88
CA ASN A 42 23.58 -2.47 15.22
C ASN A 42 22.26 -2.79 15.95
N LEU A 43 21.24 -1.93 15.84
CA LEU A 43 19.95 -2.14 16.49
C LEU A 43 19.26 -3.41 16.00
N VAL A 44 19.16 -3.61 14.68
CA VAL A 44 18.51 -4.81 14.11
C VAL A 44 19.29 -6.08 14.42
N GLN A 45 20.63 -6.02 14.45
CA GLN A 45 21.48 -7.13 14.87
C GLN A 45 21.24 -7.52 16.32
N GLN A 46 21.18 -6.55 17.24
CA GLN A 46 20.87 -6.80 18.66
C GLN A 46 19.48 -7.40 18.86
N LEU A 47 18.53 -7.05 18.00
CA LEU A 47 17.16 -7.59 18.01
C LEU A 47 17.04 -8.93 17.26
N ASN A 48 18.13 -9.49 16.74
CA ASN A 48 18.16 -10.71 15.92
C ASN A 48 17.24 -10.66 14.68
N ILE A 49 17.10 -9.49 14.07
CA ILE A 49 16.30 -9.27 12.87
C ILE A 49 17.20 -9.39 11.64
N SER A 50 16.85 -10.27 10.70
CA SER A 50 17.54 -10.35 9.40
C SER A 50 17.24 -9.10 8.57
N ARG A 51 18.24 -8.56 7.88
CA ARG A 51 18.07 -7.34 7.09
C ARG A 51 18.41 -7.60 5.63
N ASP A 52 17.41 -7.44 4.78
CA ASP A 52 17.51 -7.63 3.33
C ASP A 52 17.49 -6.26 2.66
N LEU A 53 18.65 -5.76 2.25
CA LEU A 53 18.69 -4.54 1.46
C LEU A 53 18.35 -4.84 0.00
N SER A 54 17.29 -4.23 -0.53
CA SER A 54 17.06 -4.25 -1.96
C SER A 54 18.16 -3.44 -2.66
N THR A 55 18.85 -4.06 -3.60
CA THR A 55 19.59 -3.32 -4.62
C THR A 55 18.58 -2.73 -5.61
N ALA A 56 18.97 -1.70 -6.36
CA ALA A 56 18.12 -0.97 -7.32
C ALA A 56 17.55 -1.82 -8.49
N SER A 57 17.51 -3.14 -8.36
CA SER A 57 17.16 -4.11 -9.40
C SER A 57 16.47 -5.36 -8.82
N HIS A 58 15.62 -5.23 -7.80
CA HIS A 58 14.72 -6.31 -7.33
C HIS A 58 13.25 -5.87 -7.42
N PRO A 59 12.63 -5.95 -8.61
CA PRO A 59 11.27 -5.48 -8.87
C PRO A 59 10.19 -6.25 -8.10
N GLU A 60 10.48 -7.46 -7.64
CA GLU A 60 9.47 -8.34 -7.03
C GLU A 60 9.25 -8.03 -5.54
N THR A 61 10.33 -7.79 -4.78
CA THR A 61 10.27 -7.41 -3.37
C THR A 61 9.90 -5.93 -3.19
N ASP A 62 10.48 -5.06 -4.01
CA ASP A 62 10.21 -3.62 -3.94
C ASP A 62 8.87 -3.26 -4.59
N GLY A 63 8.45 -4.00 -5.63
CA GLY A 63 7.22 -3.70 -6.37
C GLY A 63 5.94 -3.79 -5.54
N GLN A 64 5.88 -4.62 -4.50
CA GLN A 64 4.73 -4.62 -3.59
C GLN A 64 4.70 -3.35 -2.73
N ALA A 65 5.84 -2.98 -2.12
CA ALA A 65 5.96 -1.79 -1.30
C ALA A 65 5.73 -0.52 -2.13
N GLU A 66 6.28 -0.45 -3.35
CA GLU A 66 6.04 0.63 -4.31
C GLU A 66 4.57 0.73 -4.69
N ARG A 67 3.89 -0.39 -4.94
CA ARG A 67 2.47 -0.39 -5.29
C ARG A 67 1.60 0.09 -4.14
N VAL A 68 1.91 -0.32 -2.91
CA VAL A 68 1.27 0.20 -1.69
C VAL A 68 1.52 1.70 -1.56
N LYS A 69 2.78 2.14 -1.71
CA LYS A 69 3.17 3.54 -1.66
C LYS A 69 2.41 4.38 -2.69
N GLN A 70 2.33 3.96 -3.95
CA GLN A 70 1.57 4.66 -4.99
C GLN A 70 0.08 4.76 -4.68
N ILE A 71 -0.51 3.72 -4.07
CA ILE A 71 -1.91 3.74 -3.66
C ILE A 71 -2.10 4.74 -2.50
N LEU A 72 -1.26 4.68 -1.47
CA LEU A 72 -1.31 5.60 -0.33
C LEU A 72 -1.06 7.05 -0.75
N GLU A 73 -0.09 7.30 -1.64
CA GLU A 73 0.15 8.63 -2.22
C GLU A 73 -1.09 9.16 -2.93
N LYS A 74 -1.80 8.33 -3.70
CA LYS A 74 -3.06 8.74 -4.34
C LYS A 74 -4.13 9.08 -3.30
N TYR A 75 -4.30 8.26 -2.25
CA TYR A 75 -5.22 8.58 -1.16
C TYR A 75 -4.85 9.91 -0.51
N ILE A 76 -3.58 10.09 -0.13
CA ILE A 76 -3.09 11.31 0.51
C ILE A 76 -3.26 12.53 -0.41
N LEU A 77 -2.89 12.42 -1.69
CA LEU A 77 -3.05 13.49 -2.68
C LEU A 77 -4.50 13.98 -2.74
N MET A 78 -5.47 13.08 -2.62
CA MET A 78 -6.87 13.48 -2.63
C MET A 78 -7.30 14.20 -1.36
N TYR A 79 -6.78 13.81 -0.20
CA TYR A 79 -6.99 14.54 1.05
C TYR A 79 -6.29 15.91 1.02
N VAL A 80 -5.06 15.98 0.49
CA VAL A 80 -4.23 17.20 0.40
C VAL A 80 -4.79 18.20 -0.61
N THR A 81 -5.27 17.75 -1.77
CA THR A 81 -5.80 18.62 -2.82
C THR A 81 -7.01 19.42 -2.33
N TYR A 82 -7.75 18.89 -1.35
CA TYR A 82 -8.91 19.55 -0.76
C TYR A 82 -8.58 20.34 0.52
N HIS A 83 -7.66 19.86 1.37
CA HIS A 83 -7.19 20.56 2.58
C HIS A 83 -5.68 20.46 2.73
N GLN A 84 -4.98 21.47 2.22
CA GLN A 84 -3.51 21.51 2.10
C GLN A 84 -2.79 21.50 3.47
N ASP A 85 -3.45 21.94 4.55
CA ASP A 85 -2.83 22.09 5.88
C ASP A 85 -3.01 20.88 6.82
N TYR A 86 -3.77 19.84 6.42
CA TYR A 86 -4.21 18.77 7.34
C TYR A 86 -3.74 17.35 6.96
N TRP A 87 -2.75 17.24 6.07
CA TRP A 87 -2.30 15.95 5.52
C TRP A 87 -1.85 14.92 6.57
N ASN A 88 -1.21 15.38 7.64
CA ASN A 88 -0.75 14.55 8.76
C ASN A 88 -1.91 13.93 9.55
N THR A 89 -3.03 14.65 9.67
CA THR A 89 -4.25 14.20 10.33
C THR A 89 -5.04 13.24 9.43
N CYS A 90 -4.87 13.39 8.10
CA CYS A 90 -5.50 12.53 7.11
C CYS A 90 -4.79 11.17 6.93
N LEU A 91 -3.53 11.03 7.34
CA LEU A 91 -2.76 9.79 7.21
C LEU A 91 -3.45 8.57 7.85
N PRO A 92 -3.85 8.62 9.15
CA PRO A 92 -4.60 7.52 9.76
C PRO A 92 -5.97 7.26 9.09
N LEU A 93 -6.62 8.33 8.60
CA LEU A 93 -7.89 8.23 7.88
C LEU A 93 -7.75 7.61 6.49
N ALA A 94 -6.56 7.65 5.89
CA ALA A 94 -6.23 7.00 4.62
C ALA A 94 -5.72 5.56 4.82
N GLU A 95 -4.96 5.30 5.88
CA GLU A 95 -4.44 3.98 6.23
C GLU A 95 -5.57 2.98 6.53
N PHE A 96 -6.56 3.40 7.31
CA PHE A 96 -7.62 2.50 7.76
C PHE A 96 -8.47 1.90 6.61
N PRO A 97 -8.98 2.69 5.64
CA PRO A 97 -9.67 2.15 4.46
C PRO A 97 -8.78 1.24 3.62
N TYR A 98 -7.49 1.54 3.49
CA TYR A 98 -6.56 0.69 2.74
C TYR A 98 -6.39 -0.69 3.40
N ASN A 99 -6.17 -0.71 4.72
CA ASN A 99 -6.04 -1.94 5.48
C ASN A 99 -7.34 -2.76 5.53
N ASN A 100 -8.50 -2.09 5.48
CA ASN A 100 -9.81 -2.75 5.48
C ASN A 100 -10.34 -3.10 4.07
N SER A 101 -9.66 -2.67 3.01
CA SER A 101 -10.05 -3.01 1.64
C SER A 101 -9.61 -4.44 1.28
N HIS A 102 -10.41 -5.12 0.45
CA HIS A 102 -10.06 -6.44 -0.06
C HIS A 102 -8.93 -6.33 -1.07
N HIS A 103 -7.85 -7.09 -0.85
CA HIS A 103 -6.72 -7.14 -1.77
C HIS A 103 -6.85 -8.32 -2.74
N SER A 104 -6.51 -8.11 -4.01
CA SER A 104 -6.69 -9.13 -5.05
C SER A 104 -5.81 -10.37 -4.85
N SER A 105 -4.67 -10.20 -4.18
CA SER A 105 -3.68 -11.24 -3.85
C SER A 105 -4.14 -12.14 -2.70
N THR A 106 -4.66 -11.56 -1.62
CA THR A 106 -5.06 -12.30 -0.41
C THR A 106 -6.55 -12.67 -0.40
N LYS A 107 -7.36 -12.10 -1.30
CA LYS A 107 -8.83 -12.22 -1.35
C LYS A 107 -9.56 -11.75 -0.08
N GLN A 108 -8.83 -11.17 0.88
CA GLN A 108 -9.30 -10.72 2.18
C GLN A 108 -8.69 -9.35 2.50
N SER A 109 -9.20 -8.67 3.52
CA SER A 109 -8.60 -7.42 3.99
C SER A 109 -7.29 -7.71 4.76
N LEU A 110 -6.34 -6.76 4.73
CA LEU A 110 -5.13 -6.87 5.54
C LEU A 110 -5.48 -6.86 7.03
N PHE A 111 -6.49 -6.08 7.42
CA PHE A 111 -6.99 -6.04 8.79
C PHE A 111 -7.48 -7.42 9.26
N PHE A 112 -8.28 -8.11 8.45
CA PHE A 112 -8.72 -9.47 8.76
C PHE A 112 -7.55 -10.45 8.79
N THR A 113 -6.61 -10.32 7.85
CA THR A 113 -5.43 -11.19 7.78
C THR A 113 -4.55 -11.09 9.04
N VAL A 114 -4.38 -9.87 9.57
CA VAL A 114 -3.53 -9.61 10.74
C VAL A 114 -4.26 -9.91 12.05
N TYR A 115 -5.53 -9.56 12.17
CA TYR A 115 -6.26 -9.61 13.45
C TYR A 115 -7.32 -10.72 13.54
N GLY A 116 -7.57 -11.46 12.47
CA GLY A 116 -8.58 -12.53 12.42
C GLY A 116 -10.03 -12.06 12.55
N ARG A 117 -10.29 -10.75 12.44
CA ARG A 117 -11.62 -10.14 12.57
C ARG A 117 -11.72 -8.90 11.70
N ASP A 118 -12.94 -8.58 11.25
CA ASP A 118 -13.21 -7.31 10.60
C ASP A 118 -13.42 -6.19 11.64
N PRO A 119 -13.14 -4.92 11.28
CA PRO A 119 -13.41 -3.80 12.17
C PRO A 119 -14.91 -3.60 12.35
N GLN A 120 -15.33 -3.37 13.59
CA GLN A 120 -16.72 -3.06 13.92
C GLN A 120 -16.98 -1.57 13.74
N PHE A 121 -17.98 -1.23 12.93
CA PHE A 121 -18.46 0.15 12.76
C PHE A 121 -19.71 0.34 13.60
N TYR A 122 -19.58 1.03 14.73
CA TYR A 122 -20.75 1.54 15.45
C TYR A 122 -21.21 2.82 14.77
N SER A 123 -22.48 2.88 14.36
CA SER A 123 -23.08 4.11 13.87
C SER A 123 -23.15 5.11 15.02
N VAL A 124 -22.18 6.02 15.10
CA VAL A 124 -22.21 7.12 16.06
C VAL A 124 -23.26 8.12 15.58
N GLN A 125 -24.44 8.13 16.21
CA GLN A 125 -25.42 9.18 15.99
C GLN A 125 -24.97 10.43 16.75
N ILE A 126 -24.56 11.45 16.00
CA ILE A 126 -24.05 12.70 16.57
C ILE A 126 -25.22 13.68 16.66
N THR A 127 -25.90 13.65 17.80
CA THR A 127 -27.16 14.36 18.01
C THR A 127 -27.00 15.76 18.59
N GLN A 128 -25.77 16.24 18.87
CA GLN A 128 -25.57 17.53 19.58
C GLN A 128 -24.46 18.41 18.99
N ASP A 129 -24.68 19.73 19.05
CA ASP A 129 -23.79 20.78 18.52
C ASP A 129 -22.61 21.08 19.48
N THR A 130 -21.87 20.03 19.81
CA THR A 130 -20.67 20.10 20.67
C THR A 130 -19.41 20.34 19.83
N PRO A 131 -18.26 20.74 20.43
CA PRO A 131 -16.98 20.79 19.72
C PRO A 131 -16.61 19.46 19.04
N SER A 132 -16.98 18.33 19.65
CA SER A 132 -16.85 16.99 19.05
C SER A 132 -17.75 16.82 17.81
N GLY A 133 -19.00 17.29 17.88
CA GLY A 133 -19.91 17.27 16.73
C GLY A 133 -19.40 18.11 15.54
N LYS A 134 -18.74 19.25 15.80
CA LYS A 134 -18.10 20.07 14.76
C LYS A 134 -16.95 19.34 14.07
N LEU A 135 -16.09 18.65 14.84
CA LEU A 135 -15.00 17.84 14.28
C LEU A 135 -15.54 16.69 13.42
N SER A 136 -16.56 15.99 13.89
CA SER A 136 -17.15 14.88 13.15
C SER A 136 -17.86 15.32 11.88
N LYS A 137 -18.60 16.45 11.90
CA LYS A 137 -19.17 17.06 10.68
C LYS A 137 -18.06 17.39 9.67
N LYS A 138 -16.92 17.91 10.14
CA LYS A 138 -15.76 18.20 9.30
C LYS A 138 -15.13 16.92 8.73
N ILE A 139 -14.96 15.87 9.54
CA ILE A 139 -14.47 14.57 9.04
C ILE A 139 -15.43 14.00 7.99
N GLN A 140 -16.74 14.09 8.23
CA GLN A 140 -17.76 13.59 7.32
C GLN A 140 -17.78 14.36 6.00
N SER A 141 -17.65 15.70 6.03
CA SER A 141 -17.56 16.50 4.80
C SER A 141 -16.32 16.14 4.00
N VAL A 142 -15.16 16.04 4.66
CA VAL A 142 -13.90 15.61 4.03
C VAL A 142 -14.03 14.23 3.40
N GLN A 143 -14.65 13.27 4.10
CA GLN A 143 -14.89 11.94 3.55
C GLN A 143 -15.79 11.96 2.31
N GLN A 144 -16.85 12.78 2.30
CA GLN A 144 -17.73 12.93 1.15
C GLN A 144 -17.02 13.56 -0.05
N ASP A 145 -16.20 14.59 0.18
CA ASP A 145 -15.44 15.25 -0.87
C ASP A 145 -14.36 14.33 -1.44
N VAL A 146 -13.65 13.60 -0.58
CA VAL A 146 -12.66 12.59 -1.00
C VAL A 146 -13.34 11.50 -1.82
N LYS A 147 -14.53 11.01 -1.40
CA LYS A 147 -15.30 10.03 -2.18
C LYS A 147 -15.62 10.57 -3.59
N ARG A 148 -16.07 11.83 -3.70
CA ARG A 148 -16.36 12.47 -4.98
C ARG A 148 -15.12 12.55 -5.87
N VAL A 149 -13.99 13.00 -5.32
CA VAL A 149 -12.71 13.04 -6.04
C VAL A 149 -12.26 11.62 -6.42
N PHE A 150 -12.52 10.61 -5.59
CA PHE A 150 -12.15 9.22 -5.84
C PHE A 150 -12.90 8.64 -7.01
N GLU A 151 -14.20 8.87 -7.06
CA GLU A 151 -15.05 8.43 -8.17
C GLU A 151 -14.58 9.06 -9.49
N VAL A 152 -14.23 10.35 -9.49
CA VAL A 152 -13.68 11.03 -10.67
C VAL A 152 -12.33 10.42 -11.06
N ALA A 153 -11.42 10.19 -10.11
CA ALA A 153 -10.12 9.59 -10.36
C ALA A 153 -10.24 8.16 -10.89
N ILE A 154 -11.06 7.31 -10.27
CA ILE A 154 -11.36 5.94 -10.72
C ILE A 154 -11.92 5.96 -12.13
N ASN A 155 -12.92 6.82 -12.41
CA ASN A 155 -13.53 6.89 -13.73
C ASN A 155 -12.52 7.35 -14.80
N ARG A 156 -11.61 8.26 -14.44
CA ARG A 156 -10.49 8.63 -15.31
C ARG A 156 -9.56 7.44 -15.56
N PHE A 157 -9.15 6.70 -14.51
CA PHE A 157 -8.32 5.50 -14.64
C PHE A 157 -8.98 4.42 -15.50
N LYS A 158 -10.27 4.14 -15.29
CA LYS A 158 -11.05 3.21 -16.12
C LYS A 158 -11.00 3.62 -17.58
N ARG A 159 -11.31 4.89 -17.92
CA ARG A 159 -11.24 5.39 -19.30
C ARG A 159 -9.87 5.20 -19.95
N PHE A 160 -8.77 5.40 -19.22
CA PHE A 160 -7.42 5.18 -19.76
C PHE A 160 -7.09 3.69 -19.91
N ALA A 161 -7.49 2.85 -18.95
CA ALA A 161 -7.30 1.40 -19.02
C ALA A 161 -8.13 0.78 -20.16
N ASP A 162 -9.38 1.21 -20.32
CA ASP A 162 -10.30 0.74 -21.34
C ASP A 162 -9.82 1.13 -22.76
N LYS A 163 -9.20 2.30 -22.93
CA LYS A 163 -8.54 2.68 -24.20
C LYS A 163 -7.43 1.72 -24.62
N SER A 164 -6.79 1.04 -23.66
CA SER A 164 -5.69 0.11 -23.90
C SER A 164 -6.16 -1.35 -23.98
N ARG A 165 -7.43 -1.63 -23.67
CA ARG A 165 -8.04 -2.95 -23.77
C ARG A 165 -8.74 -3.08 -25.12
N ALA A 166 -8.15 -3.83 -26.04
CA ALA A 166 -8.91 -4.38 -27.17
C ALA A 166 -9.91 -5.41 -26.64
N SER A 167 -11.09 -5.51 -27.26
CA SER A 167 -12.00 -6.64 -27.01
C SER A 167 -11.22 -7.94 -27.21
N PRO A 168 -11.35 -8.94 -26.32
CA PRO A 168 -10.72 -10.23 -26.52
C PRO A 168 -11.15 -10.78 -27.89
N PRO A 169 -10.21 -11.25 -28.73
CA PRO A 169 -10.60 -11.98 -29.94
C PRO A 169 -11.49 -13.15 -29.54
N VAL A 170 -12.56 -13.40 -30.30
CA VAL A 170 -13.36 -14.61 -30.13
C VAL A 170 -12.53 -15.75 -30.72
N PHE A 171 -12.05 -16.66 -29.88
CA PHE A 171 -11.31 -17.84 -30.32
C PHE A 171 -12.26 -19.02 -30.47
N ASN A 172 -12.15 -19.72 -31.59
CA ASN A 172 -12.84 -20.98 -31.84
C ASN A 172 -11.91 -22.17 -31.51
N PRO A 173 -12.47 -23.34 -31.14
CA PRO A 173 -11.68 -24.56 -30.99
C PRO A 173 -10.93 -24.87 -32.30
N GLY A 174 -9.59 -24.81 -32.27
CA GLY A 174 -8.72 -24.99 -33.43
C GLY A 174 -7.85 -23.77 -33.78
N ASP A 175 -8.12 -22.60 -33.19
CA ASP A 175 -7.33 -21.40 -33.43
C ASP A 175 -5.94 -21.51 -32.78
N MET A 176 -4.88 -21.19 -33.55
CA MET A 176 -3.51 -21.15 -33.05
C MET A 176 -3.16 -19.77 -32.50
N ILE A 177 -2.75 -19.71 -31.23
CA ILE A 177 -2.36 -18.48 -30.55
C ILE A 177 -0.83 -18.42 -30.48
N TRP A 178 -0.26 -17.31 -30.93
CA TRP A 178 1.18 -17.06 -30.81
C TRP A 178 1.56 -16.85 -29.34
N SER A 179 2.38 -17.75 -28.82
CA SER A 179 2.96 -17.64 -27.48
C SER A 179 4.48 -17.49 -27.61
N SER A 180 5.04 -16.40 -27.06
CA SER A 180 6.50 -16.24 -27.01
C SER A 180 7.08 -17.16 -25.93
N SER A 181 8.01 -18.01 -26.33
CA SER A 181 8.73 -18.92 -25.43
C SER A 181 9.76 -18.23 -24.52
N GLU A 182 9.99 -16.93 -24.69
CA GLU A 182 11.02 -16.18 -23.94
C GLU A 182 10.73 -16.05 -22.44
N SER A 183 9.47 -16.21 -22.03
CA SER A 183 9.03 -16.10 -20.63
C SER A 183 8.76 -17.46 -19.95
N ILE A 184 8.93 -18.58 -20.66
CA ILE A 184 8.70 -19.92 -20.13
C ILE A 184 10.07 -20.53 -19.76
N LYS A 185 10.40 -20.54 -18.47
CA LYS A 185 11.55 -21.29 -17.96
C LYS A 185 11.25 -22.79 -18.04
N SER A 186 11.84 -23.46 -19.02
CA SER A 186 11.76 -24.91 -19.19
C SER A 186 13.04 -25.55 -18.66
N THR A 187 12.91 -26.58 -17.82
CA THR A 187 14.01 -27.44 -17.37
C THR A 187 14.41 -28.49 -18.42
N ARG A 188 13.80 -28.49 -19.61
CA ARG A 188 14.12 -29.45 -20.67
C ARG A 188 15.42 -29.08 -21.39
N PRO A 189 16.29 -30.05 -21.70
CA PRO A 189 17.62 -29.81 -22.26
C PRO A 189 17.62 -29.27 -23.70
N THR A 190 16.51 -29.38 -24.44
CA THR A 190 16.37 -28.83 -25.78
C THR A 190 14.99 -28.18 -25.99
N LYS A 191 14.99 -27.06 -26.74
CA LYS A 191 13.74 -26.43 -27.20
C LYS A 191 13.05 -27.39 -28.17
N LYS A 192 11.74 -27.54 -28.01
CA LYS A 192 10.89 -28.35 -28.90
C LYS A 192 10.98 -27.74 -30.31
N PRO A 193 11.47 -28.46 -31.33
CA PRO A 193 11.33 -27.99 -32.70
C PRO A 193 9.85 -28.10 -33.06
N PHE A 194 9.33 -27.08 -33.74
CA PHE A 194 7.97 -27.07 -34.28
C PHE A 194 7.78 -28.21 -35.28
#